data_AF-A0A2R6BSS4-F1
#
_entry.id   AF-A0A2R6BSS4-F1
#
_cell.length_a   1.000
_cell.length_b   1.000
_cell.length_c   1.000
_cell.angle_alpha   90.00
_cell.angle_beta   90.00
_cell.angle_gamma   90.00
#
_symmetry.space_group_name_H-M   'P 1'
#
loop_
_entity.id
_entity.type
_entity.pdbx_description
1 polymer ?
#
loop_
_entity_poly.entity_id
_entity_poly.type
_entity_poly.pdbx_seq_one_letter_code
_entity_poly.pdbx_strand_id
1 'polypeptide(L)'
;MNTYKVTSLLTVFGVWFQFVIAASVVLFDPNNNTFPYTTIVLSWPGVLEEVHRVWALVILVFIVLNLYYTRRSRLGRGPLLYAGLVLVLSVLQAIYGAVTIWSYDYPPFVLLHEGNAGILLLVSSLMAGSALEHGTKHATSSAPYT
;
A
#
# COMPACT_ATOMS: atom_id res chain seq x y z
N MET A 1 -8.04 -16.03 15.52
CA MET A 1 -8.74 -14.76 15.25
C MET A 1 -7.83 -13.52 15.22
N ASN A 2 -6.49 -13.65 15.33
CA ASN A 2 -5.56 -12.50 15.38
C ASN A 2 -4.81 -12.20 14.07
N THR A 3 -4.70 -13.19 13.18
CA THR A 3 -3.86 -13.11 11.96
C THR A 3 -4.33 -12.07 10.95
N TYR A 4 -5.65 -11.89 10.79
CA TYR A 4 -6.17 -10.86 9.87
C TYR A 4 -5.84 -9.44 10.38
N LYS A 5 -5.91 -9.19 11.69
CA LYS A 5 -5.55 -7.89 12.27
C LYS A 5 -4.09 -7.56 12.02
N VAL A 6 -3.21 -8.52 12.30
CA VAL A 6 -1.77 -8.37 12.09
C VAL A 6 -1.48 -8.07 10.62
N THR A 7 -2.08 -8.83 9.70
CA THR A 7 -1.88 -8.58 8.26
C THR A 7 -2.48 -7.26 7.78
N SER A 8 -3.59 -6.79 8.37
CA SER A 8 -4.16 -5.46 8.03
C SER A 8 -3.24 -4.33 8.50
N LEU A 9 -2.67 -4.45 9.70
CA LEU A 9 -1.70 -3.49 10.24
C LEU A 9 -0.39 -3.48 9.44
N LEU A 10 0.12 -4.66 9.07
CA LEU A 10 1.30 -4.77 8.20
C LEU A 10 1.04 -4.17 6.81
N THR A 11 -0.17 -4.32 6.28
CA THR A 11 -0.55 -3.75 4.99
C THR A 11 -0.54 -2.23 5.05
N VAL A 12 -1.22 -1.60 6.02
CA VAL A 12 -1.25 -0.13 6.11
C VAL A 12 0.15 0.44 6.41
N PHE A 13 0.93 -0.22 7.28
CA PHE A 13 2.31 0.19 7.53
C PHE A 13 3.17 0.08 6.28
N GLY A 14 3.05 -1.01 5.52
CA GLY A 14 3.76 -1.18 4.25
C GLY A 14 3.41 -0.10 3.24
N VAL A 15 2.12 0.20 3.06
CA VAL A 15 1.66 1.28 2.16
C VAL A 15 2.19 2.65 2.62
N TRP A 16 2.15 2.95 3.91
CA TRP A 16 2.72 4.19 4.45
C TRP A 16 4.23 4.28 4.22
N PHE A 17 4.97 3.21 4.46
CA PHE A 17 6.41 3.20 4.26
C PHE A 17 6.80 3.37 2.79
N GLN A 18 6.02 2.80 1.86
CA GLN A 18 6.16 3.05 0.43
C GLN A 18 6.04 4.53 0.08
N PHE A 19 5.05 5.20 0.68
CA PHE A 19 4.81 6.61 0.50
C PHE A 19 5.99 7.46 1.01
N VAL A 20 6.60 7.06 2.13
CA VAL A 20 7.81 7.71 2.67
C VAL A 20 9.00 7.53 1.74
N ILE A 21 9.22 6.34 1.19
CA ILE A 21 10.29 6.10 0.20
C ILE A 21 10.08 6.99 -1.02
N ALA A 22 8.87 7.03 -1.58
CA ALA A 22 8.54 7.83 -2.75
C ALA A 22 8.78 9.33 -2.50
N ALA A 23 8.28 9.86 -1.38
CA ALA A 23 8.49 11.26 -1.00
C ALA A 23 9.99 11.59 -0.78
N SER A 24 10.78 10.62 -0.31
CA SER A 24 12.22 10.80 -0.12
C SER A 24 12.95 10.98 -1.45
N VAL A 25 12.55 10.26 -2.52
CA VAL A 25 13.12 10.45 -3.87
C VAL A 25 13.00 11.91 -4.32
N VAL A 26 11.83 12.51 -4.12
CA VAL A 26 11.54 13.90 -4.54
C VAL A 26 12.35 14.94 -3.75
N LEU A 27 12.62 14.67 -2.47
CA LEU A 27 13.33 15.63 -1.59
C LEU A 27 14.85 15.64 -1.82
N PHE A 28 15.44 14.55 -2.29
CA PHE A 28 16.90 14.42 -2.43
C PHE A 28 17.45 14.75 -3.83
N ASP A 29 16.60 14.95 -4.85
CA ASP A 29 17.03 15.43 -6.18
C ASP A 29 15.99 16.34 -6.86
N PRO A 30 15.91 17.63 -6.50
CA PRO A 30 14.94 18.55 -7.09
C PRO A 30 15.33 19.07 -8.49
N ASN A 31 16.51 18.72 -9.04
CA ASN A 31 17.08 19.43 -10.20
C ASN A 31 17.75 18.58 -11.29
N ASN A 32 17.72 17.25 -11.25
CA ASN A 32 18.31 16.42 -12.30
C ASN A 32 17.26 15.60 -13.10
N ASN A 33 16.41 16.30 -13.85
CA ASN A 33 15.40 15.71 -14.76
C ASN A 33 16.01 15.04 -16.01
N THR A 34 17.30 14.71 -16.01
CA THR A 34 18.03 14.08 -17.11
C THR A 34 18.51 12.67 -16.78
N PHE A 35 17.78 11.94 -15.92
CA PHE A 35 18.05 10.52 -15.69
C PHE A 35 17.42 9.66 -16.80
N PRO A 36 18.21 8.90 -17.56
CA PRO A 36 17.66 7.91 -18.46
C PRO A 36 17.15 6.72 -17.62
N TYR A 37 15.82 6.64 -17.44
CA TYR A 37 15.08 5.58 -16.73
C TYR A 37 15.31 4.14 -17.27
N THR A 38 16.17 3.99 -18.30
CA THR A 38 16.46 2.76 -19.02
C THR A 38 17.78 2.11 -18.61
N THR A 39 18.59 2.74 -17.75
CA THR A 39 19.88 2.20 -17.29
C THR A 39 19.96 2.22 -15.78
N ILE A 40 20.39 1.11 -15.16
CA ILE A 40 20.72 1.06 -13.73
C ILE A 40 21.97 1.93 -13.53
N VAL A 41 21.78 3.22 -13.25
CA VAL A 41 22.85 4.11 -12.83
C VAL A 41 22.94 3.98 -11.31
N LEU A 42 24.13 3.66 -10.79
CA LEU A 42 24.45 3.63 -9.35
C LEU A 42 24.47 5.07 -8.77
N SER A 43 23.37 5.77 -8.94
CA SER A 43 23.09 7.09 -8.39
C SER A 43 22.07 6.94 -7.28
N TRP A 44 22.10 7.83 -6.28
CA TRP A 44 21.15 7.80 -5.17
C TRP A 44 19.66 7.74 -5.63
N PRO A 45 19.24 8.51 -6.65
CA PRO A 45 17.87 8.42 -7.19
C PRO A 45 17.54 7.03 -7.76
N GLY A 46 18.44 6.45 -8.57
CA GLY A 46 18.23 5.13 -9.17
C GLY A 46 18.15 3.99 -8.13
N VAL A 47 18.92 4.08 -7.04
CA VAL A 47 18.83 3.12 -5.93
C VAL A 47 17.48 3.22 -5.22
N LEU A 48 16.97 4.42 -4.97
CA LEU A 48 15.69 4.62 -4.32
C LEU A 48 14.51 4.15 -5.19
N GLU A 49 14.58 4.33 -6.51
CA GLU A 49 13.59 3.79 -7.44
C GLU A 49 13.53 2.25 -7.38
N GLU A 50 14.69 1.59 -7.38
CA GLU A 50 14.74 0.12 -7.31
C GLU A 50 14.23 -0.39 -5.95
N VAL A 51 14.62 0.27 -4.85
CA VAL A 51 14.09 -0.02 -3.51
C VAL A 51 12.57 0.15 -3.50
N HIS A 52 12.04 1.23 -4.10
CA HIS A 52 10.60 1.44 -4.23
C HIS A 52 9.93 0.29 -4.99
N ARG A 53 10.49 -0.17 -6.12
CA ARG A 53 9.92 -1.29 -6.91
C ARG A 53 9.93 -2.61 -6.14
N VAL A 54 11.05 -2.96 -5.50
CA VAL A 54 11.16 -4.16 -4.67
C VAL A 54 10.16 -4.12 -3.53
N TRP A 55 10.00 -2.96 -2.90
CA TRP A 55 9.10 -2.81 -1.76
C TRP A 55 7.63 -2.84 -2.16
N ALA A 56 7.28 -2.37 -3.36
CA ALA A 56 5.95 -2.55 -3.93
C ALA A 56 5.55 -4.03 -4.04
N LEU A 57 6.49 -4.93 -4.39
CA LEU A 57 6.25 -6.38 -4.43
C LEU A 57 6.03 -6.95 -3.02
N VAL A 58 6.80 -6.52 -2.03
CA VAL A 58 6.62 -6.95 -0.63
C VAL A 58 5.23 -6.57 -0.11
N ILE A 59 4.78 -5.35 -0.42
CA ILE A 59 3.45 -4.87 -0.02
C ILE A 59 2.35 -5.66 -0.72
N LEU A 60 2.52 -5.99 -2.01
CA LEU A 60 1.58 -6.83 -2.72
C LEU A 60 1.40 -8.19 -2.04
N VAL A 61 2.48 -8.80 -1.53
CA VAL A 61 2.41 -10.04 -0.74
C VAL A 61 1.58 -9.83 0.53
N PHE A 62 1.78 -8.74 1.26
CA PHE A 62 0.98 -8.44 2.45
C PHE A 62 -0.50 -8.24 2.13
N ILE A 63 -0.83 -7.57 1.03
CA ILE A 63 -2.20 -7.36 0.55
C ILE A 63 -2.87 -8.70 0.21
N VAL A 64 -2.18 -9.57 -0.55
CA VAL A 64 -2.71 -10.88 -0.93
C VAL A 64 -2.93 -11.76 0.30
N LEU A 65 -1.97 -11.78 1.24
CA LEU A 65 -2.11 -12.50 2.50
C LEU A 65 -3.28 -11.95 3.32
N ASN A 66 -3.41 -10.63 3.42
CA ASN A 66 -4.52 -10.01 4.15
C ASN A 66 -5.87 -10.38 3.55
N LEU A 67 -6.02 -10.33 2.23
CA LEU A 67 -7.24 -10.75 1.54
C LEU A 67 -7.55 -12.22 1.82
N TYR A 68 -6.54 -13.09 1.74
CA TYR A 68 -6.68 -14.52 2.05
C TYR A 68 -7.16 -14.75 3.50
N TYR A 69 -6.50 -14.14 4.48
CA TYR A 69 -6.87 -14.31 5.89
C TYR A 69 -8.21 -13.66 6.24
N THR A 70 -8.57 -12.55 5.58
CA THR A 70 -9.88 -11.91 5.73
C THR A 70 -10.99 -12.82 5.21
N ARG A 71 -10.83 -13.42 4.03
CA ARG A 71 -11.76 -14.43 3.48
C ARG A 71 -11.90 -15.62 4.42
N ARG A 72 -10.78 -16.16 4.91
CA ARG A 72 -10.78 -17.32 5.80
C ARG A 72 -11.43 -17.04 7.16
N SER A 73 -11.34 -15.81 7.65
CA SER A 73 -11.88 -15.41 8.96
C SER A 73 -13.40 -15.17 8.96
N ARG A 74 -14.06 -15.16 7.79
CA ARG A 74 -15.52 -15.00 7.64
C ARG A 74 -16.10 -13.79 8.38
N LEU A 75 -15.36 -12.69 8.43
CA LEU A 75 -15.66 -11.46 9.22
C LEU A 75 -16.81 -10.60 8.65
N GLY A 76 -17.65 -11.16 7.77
CA GLY A 76 -18.68 -10.42 7.04
C GLY A 76 -18.16 -9.70 5.79
N ARG A 77 -19.05 -8.96 5.13
CA ARG A 77 -18.79 -8.34 3.82
C ARG A 77 -17.91 -7.10 3.88
N GLY A 78 -17.96 -6.33 4.98
CA GLY A 78 -17.23 -5.06 5.13
C GLY A 78 -15.71 -5.21 5.06
N PRO A 79 -15.07 -6.02 5.94
CA PRO A 79 -13.63 -6.23 5.89
C PRO A 79 -13.14 -6.82 4.56
N LEU A 80 -13.95 -7.70 3.96
CA LEU A 80 -13.63 -8.29 2.67
C LEU A 80 -13.69 -7.27 1.52
N LEU A 81 -14.64 -6.33 1.56
CA LEU A 81 -14.75 -5.23 0.61
C LEU A 81 -13.49 -4.35 0.67
N TYR A 82 -13.07 -3.94 1.87
CA TYR A 82 -11.86 -3.14 2.02
C TYR A 82 -10.62 -3.86 1.53
N ALA A 83 -10.42 -5.13 1.89
CA ALA A 83 -9.29 -5.92 1.40
C ALA A 83 -9.30 -6.08 -0.14
N GLY A 84 -10.49 -6.24 -0.74
CA GLY A 84 -10.64 -6.28 -2.19
C GLY A 84 -10.32 -4.94 -2.85
N LEU A 85 -10.81 -3.83 -2.29
CA LEU A 85 -10.51 -2.48 -2.78
C LEU A 85 -9.02 -2.15 -2.70
N VAL A 86 -8.35 -2.50 -1.60
CA VAL A 86 -6.89 -2.34 -1.45
C VAL A 86 -6.13 -3.10 -2.54
N LEU A 87 -6.55 -4.33 -2.88
CA LEU A 87 -5.94 -5.10 -3.97
C LEU A 87 -6.14 -4.41 -5.32
N VAL A 88 -7.36 -3.97 -5.64
CA VAL A 88 -7.65 -3.28 -6.91
C VAL A 88 -6.83 -1.99 -7.02
N LEU A 89 -6.81 -1.16 -5.97
CA LEU A 89 -6.04 0.08 -5.93
C LEU A 89 -4.53 -0.18 -6.03
N SER A 90 -4.03 -1.27 -5.45
CA SER A 90 -2.62 -1.69 -5.57
C SER A 90 -2.25 -2.10 -7.00
N VAL A 91 -3.14 -2.82 -7.70
CA VAL A 91 -2.96 -3.13 -9.13
C VAL A 91 -2.96 -1.86 -9.97
N LEU A 92 -3.90 -0.93 -9.71
CA LEU A 92 -3.91 0.37 -10.38
C LEU A 92 -2.65 1.19 -10.08
N GLN A 93 -2.12 1.14 -8.86
CA GLN A 93 -0.87 1.82 -8.49
C GLN A 93 0.29 1.32 -9.35
N ALA A 94 0.41 0.00 -9.52
CA ALA A 94 1.45 -0.60 -10.36
C ALA A 94 1.29 -0.21 -11.84
N ILE A 95 0.05 -0.20 -12.36
CA ILE A 95 -0.23 0.26 -13.74
C ILE A 95 0.17 1.72 -13.91
N TYR A 96 -0.26 2.61 -13.01
CA TYR A 96 0.10 4.02 -13.10
C TYR A 96 1.60 4.24 -12.96
N GLY A 97 2.29 3.48 -12.10
CA GLY A 97 3.75 3.57 -11.97
C GLY A 97 4.47 3.17 -13.26
N ALA A 98 4.03 2.09 -13.92
CA ALA A 98 4.57 1.69 -15.22
C ALA A 98 4.29 2.73 -16.32
N VAL A 99 3.07 3.29 -16.36
CA VAL A 99 2.68 4.33 -17.32
C VAL A 99 3.50 5.60 -17.12
N THR A 100 3.72 6.02 -15.88
CA THR A 100 4.56 7.19 -15.55
C THR A 100 5.95 7.05 -16.18
N ILE A 101 6.60 5.89 -16.01
CA ILE A 101 7.91 5.59 -16.61
C ILE A 101 7.84 5.62 -18.15
N TRP A 102 6.86 4.95 -18.76
CA TRP A 102 6.72 4.93 -20.23
C TRP A 102 6.39 6.29 -20.82
N SER A 103 5.78 7.17 -20.04
CA SER A 103 5.40 8.52 -20.45
C SER A 103 6.45 9.58 -20.18
N TYR A 104 7.65 9.20 -19.69
CA TYR A 104 8.70 10.12 -19.28
C TYR A 104 8.19 11.18 -18.28
N ASP A 105 7.52 10.72 -17.23
CA ASP A 105 6.97 11.55 -16.14
C ASP A 105 6.00 12.64 -16.62
N TYR A 106 5.16 12.34 -17.61
CA TYR A 106 4.13 13.26 -18.06
C TYR A 106 3.21 13.64 -16.88
N PRO A 107 3.07 14.95 -16.53
CA PRO A 107 2.51 15.35 -15.23
C PRO A 107 1.13 14.78 -14.88
N PRO A 108 0.17 14.64 -15.82
CA PRO A 108 -1.11 14.01 -15.53
C PRO A 108 -1.01 12.56 -15.02
N PHE A 109 -0.06 11.75 -15.51
CA PHE A 109 0.09 10.37 -15.05
C PHE A 109 0.76 10.28 -13.68
N VAL A 110 1.72 11.17 -13.42
CA VAL A 110 2.30 11.35 -12.08
C VAL A 110 1.20 11.72 -11.08
N LEU A 111 0.34 12.69 -11.40
CA LEU A 111 -0.78 13.09 -10.53
C LEU A 111 -1.76 11.94 -10.27
N LEU A 112 -2.06 11.11 -11.27
CA LEU A 112 -2.90 9.93 -11.10
C LEU A 112 -2.23 8.88 -10.20
N HIS A 113 -0.92 8.66 -10.37
CA HIS A 113 -0.15 7.75 -9.53
C HIS A 113 -0.13 8.19 -8.06
N GLU A 114 0.15 9.47 -7.81
CA GLU A 114 0.17 10.05 -6.46
C GLU A 114 -1.23 10.11 -5.84
N GLY A 115 -2.25 10.50 -6.62
CA GLY A 115 -3.64 10.53 -6.17
C GLY A 115 -4.15 9.13 -5.77
N ASN A 116 -3.83 8.11 -6.57
CA ASN A 116 -4.18 6.72 -6.25
C ASN A 116 -3.42 6.22 -5.01
N ALA A 117 -2.18 6.64 -4.79
CA ALA A 117 -1.43 6.31 -3.56
C ALA A 117 -2.12 6.85 -2.31
N GLY A 118 -2.59 8.10 -2.35
CA GLY A 118 -3.36 8.71 -1.26
C GLY A 118 -4.66 7.96 -0.96
N ILE A 119 -5.40 7.56 -1.99
CA ILE A 119 -6.63 6.77 -1.83
C ILE A 119 -6.30 5.38 -1.27
N LEU A 120 -5.24 4.73 -1.75
CA LEU A 120 -4.78 3.43 -1.26
C LEU A 120 -4.41 3.49 0.23
N LEU A 121 -3.73 4.56 0.66
CA LEU A 121 -3.40 4.78 2.08
C LEU A 121 -4.68 4.98 2.92
N LEU A 122 -5.65 5.76 2.44
CA LEU A 122 -6.91 5.97 3.14
C LEU A 122 -7.69 4.65 3.30
N VAL A 123 -7.87 3.90 2.21
CA VAL A 123 -8.66 2.66 2.22
C VAL A 123 -7.97 1.57 3.05
N SER A 124 -6.65 1.44 2.97
CA SER A 124 -5.89 0.50 3.82
C SER A 124 -5.94 0.90 5.31
N SER A 125 -6.02 2.19 5.62
CA SER A 125 -6.23 2.69 6.99
C SER A 125 -7.62 2.33 7.52
N LEU A 126 -8.67 2.52 6.70
CA LEU A 126 -10.05 2.11 7.05
C LEU A 126 -10.15 0.59 7.24
N MET A 127 -9.45 -0.18 6.40
CA MET A 127 -9.34 -1.63 6.55
C MET A 127 -8.72 -2.01 7.90
N ALA A 128 -7.59 -1.40 8.27
CA ALA A 128 -6.93 -1.64 9.55
C ALA A 128 -7.82 -1.21 10.73
N GLY A 129 -8.49 -0.06 10.66
CA GLY A 129 -9.45 0.39 11.68
C GLY A 129 -10.58 -0.61 11.89
N SER A 130 -11.20 -1.08 10.80
CA SER A 130 -12.26 -2.10 10.88
C SER A 130 -11.79 -3.41 11.53
N ALA A 131 -10.52 -3.76 11.33
CA ALA A 131 -9.93 -4.96 11.93
C ALA A 131 -9.69 -4.81 13.44
N LEU A 132 -9.38 -3.60 13.90
CA LEU A 132 -9.25 -3.29 15.32
C LEU A 132 -10.62 -3.33 16.02
N GLU A 133 -11.66 -2.77 15.40
CA GLU A 133 -13.03 -2.75 15.95
C GLU A 133 -13.65 -4.16 16.09
N HIS A 134 -13.46 -5.04 15.12
CA HIS A 134 -13.88 -6.44 15.25
C HIS A 134 -13.12 -7.19 16.35
N GLY A 135 -11.96 -6.69 16.74
CA GLY A 135 -11.17 -7.21 17.84
C GLY A 135 -11.71 -6.89 19.23
N THR A 136 -12.21 -5.68 19.42
CA THR A 136 -12.66 -5.18 20.72
C THR A 136 -14.05 -5.70 21.09
N LYS A 137 -14.94 -5.88 20.11
CA LYS A 137 -16.30 -6.42 20.31
C LYS A 137 -16.30 -7.88 20.81
N HIS A 138 -15.33 -8.69 20.41
CA HIS A 138 -15.20 -10.07 20.90
C HIS A 138 -14.56 -10.16 22.29
N ALA A 139 -13.71 -9.21 22.67
CA ALA A 139 -13.07 -9.19 24.00
C ALA A 139 -14.05 -8.73 25.10
N THR A 140 -15.00 -7.87 24.74
CA THR A 140 -16.00 -7.31 25.67
C THR A 140 -17.20 -8.24 25.90
N SER A 141 -17.56 -9.10 24.94
CA SER A 141 -18.66 -10.08 25.13
C SER A 141 -18.27 -11.30 25.97
N SER A 142 -16.98 -11.48 26.28
CA SER A 142 -16.46 -12.57 27.13
C SER A 142 -16.17 -12.13 28.56
N ALA A 143 -16.43 -10.88 28.93
CA ALA A 143 -16.38 -10.46 30.33
C ALA A 143 -17.57 -11.10 31.05
N PRO A 144 -17.36 -12.02 32.02
CA PRO A 144 -18.46 -12.53 32.83
C PRO A 144 -19.09 -11.34 33.57
N TYR A 145 -20.42 -11.28 33.55
CA TYR A 145 -21.19 -10.36 34.39
C TYR A 145 -20.74 -10.56 35.84
N THR A 146 -20.02 -9.58 36.39
CA THR A 146 -19.77 -9.43 37.83
C THR A 146 -20.72 -8.38 38.37
#